data_AF-A0A699J347-F1
#
_entry.id   AF-A0A699J347-F1
#
_cell.length_a   1.000
_cell.length_b   1.000
_cell.length_c   1.000
_cell.angle_alpha   90.00
_cell.angle_beta   90.00
_cell.angle_gamma   90.00
#
_symmetry.space_group_name_H-M   'P 1'
#
loop_
_entity.id
_entity.type
_entity.pdbx_description
1 polymer ?
#
loop_
_entity_poly.entity_id
_entity_poly.type
_entity_poly.pdbx_seq_one_letter_code
_entity_poly.pdbx_strand_id
1 'polypeptide(L)'
;WFNDGYTPPFKEFIENAYVSIGIVPIIRHVYLLTLPSVTKETLKRIERAGNLIRYACIIVRLTNDMGTSSDELERGDVPKSVQCYMHETGATEDEAKAYIKQLTLETWKKLNKERQTIDSEFSHEFIDCIMNLARMGHFMYTDGDKHGKPDMFKPYELERLSGNHVAKKTVRLLRHGQKRDLYKMTRLQMMVNDSHLSIREKHTFVSKMNLVTL
;
A
#
# COMPACT_ATOMS: atom_id res chain seq x y z
N TRP A 1 -3.89 -21.30 -12.22
CA TRP A 1 -3.74 -21.40 -10.75
C TRP A 1 -5.06 -21.84 -10.14
N PHE A 2 -6.05 -20.95 -9.97
CA PHE A 2 -7.35 -21.31 -9.38
C PHE A 2 -8.06 -22.48 -10.11
N ASN A 3 -8.30 -22.36 -11.42
CA ASN A 3 -8.98 -23.40 -12.21
C ASN A 3 -8.23 -24.75 -12.23
N ASP A 4 -6.91 -24.72 -12.07
CA ASP A 4 -6.06 -25.91 -12.14
C ASP A 4 -5.80 -26.51 -10.75
N GLY A 5 -6.34 -25.91 -9.67
CA GLY A 5 -6.00 -26.27 -8.29
C GLY A 5 -4.52 -26.11 -7.94
N TYR A 6 -3.78 -25.32 -8.73
CA TYR A 6 -2.34 -25.16 -8.59
C TYR A 6 -1.99 -24.15 -7.50
N THR A 7 -1.19 -24.59 -6.53
CA THR A 7 -0.59 -23.72 -5.51
C THR A 7 0.83 -23.37 -5.96
N PRO A 8 1.10 -22.12 -6.34
CA PRO A 8 2.44 -21.71 -6.74
C PRO A 8 3.43 -21.72 -5.56
N PRO A 9 4.73 -21.96 -5.81
CA PRO A 9 5.77 -21.55 -4.88
C PRO A 9 5.63 -20.07 -4.51
N PHE A 10 5.97 -19.70 -3.28
CA PHE A 10 5.87 -18.34 -2.76
C PHE A 10 6.58 -17.31 -3.65
N LYS A 11 7.76 -17.66 -4.17
CA LYS A 11 8.49 -16.77 -5.08
C LYS A 11 7.72 -16.49 -6.37
N GLU A 12 7.14 -17.53 -6.97
CA GLU A 12 6.31 -17.40 -8.18
C GLU A 12 5.03 -16.60 -7.88
N PHE A 13 4.39 -16.88 -6.74
CA PHE A 13 3.24 -16.11 -6.24
C PHE A 13 3.55 -14.62 -6.21
N ILE A 14 4.64 -14.23 -5.55
CA ILE A 14 4.98 -12.81 -5.35
C ILE A 14 5.22 -12.06 -6.64
N GLU A 15 5.83 -12.68 -7.66
CA GLU A 15 6.05 -12.04 -8.96
C GLU A 15 4.74 -11.68 -9.67
N ASN A 16 3.69 -12.47 -9.49
CA ASN A 16 2.36 -12.13 -9.97
C ASN A 16 1.62 -11.18 -9.00
N ALA A 17 1.77 -11.42 -7.69
CA ALA A 17 0.95 -10.82 -6.66
C ALA A 17 1.15 -9.30 -6.50
N TYR A 18 2.36 -8.78 -6.76
CA TYR A 18 2.61 -7.34 -6.75
C TYR A 18 1.97 -6.62 -7.95
N VAL A 19 1.67 -7.34 -9.03
CA VAL A 19 0.93 -6.80 -10.18
C VAL A 19 -0.58 -6.92 -9.92
N SER A 20 -1.03 -8.09 -9.48
CA SER A 20 -2.46 -8.41 -9.30
C SER A 20 -3.13 -7.63 -8.17
N ILE A 21 -2.37 -7.05 -7.23
CA ILE A 21 -2.90 -6.17 -6.17
C ILE A 21 -3.50 -4.85 -6.73
N GLY A 22 -3.31 -4.55 -8.02
CA GLY A 22 -4.02 -3.47 -8.71
C GLY A 22 -3.50 -2.06 -8.44
N ILE A 23 -2.36 -1.92 -7.76
CA ILE A 23 -1.79 -0.63 -7.38
C ILE A 23 -0.96 0.01 -8.52
N VAL A 24 -0.34 -0.77 -9.40
CA VAL A 24 0.50 -0.26 -10.50
C VAL A 24 -0.27 0.72 -11.43
N PRO A 25 -1.51 0.43 -11.88
CA PRO A 25 -2.28 1.38 -12.69
C PRO A 25 -2.52 2.71 -11.97
N ILE A 26 -2.81 2.68 -10.67
CA ILE A 26 -3.04 3.88 -9.85
C ILE A 26 -1.78 4.75 -9.86
N ILE A 27 -0.61 4.16 -9.59
CA ILE A 27 0.67 4.88 -9.58
C ILE A 27 0.97 5.50 -10.94
N ARG A 28 0.72 4.77 -12.04
CA ARG A 28 0.90 5.30 -13.40
C ARG A 28 -0.01 6.49 -13.69
N HIS A 29 -1.25 6.47 -13.21
CA HIS A 29 -2.16 7.61 -13.37
C HIS A 29 -1.65 8.83 -12.60
N VAL A 30 -1.22 8.64 -11.35
CA VAL A 30 -0.64 9.71 -10.54
C VAL A 30 0.62 10.28 -11.20
N TYR A 31 1.50 9.42 -11.73
CA TYR A 31 2.66 9.89 -12.47
C TYR A 31 2.29 10.85 -13.59
N LEU A 32 1.34 10.46 -14.46
CA LEU A 32 0.88 11.29 -15.57
C LEU A 32 0.30 12.64 -15.10
N LEU A 33 -0.41 12.64 -13.97
CA LEU A 33 -1.00 13.86 -13.39
C LEU A 33 0.05 14.81 -12.80
N THR A 34 1.22 14.29 -12.43
CA THR A 34 2.33 15.09 -11.90
C THR A 34 3.32 15.57 -12.97
N LEU A 35 3.12 15.17 -14.23
CA LEU A 35 3.99 15.60 -15.32
C LEU A 35 3.58 16.98 -15.84
N PRO A 36 4.55 17.86 -16.18
CA PRO A 36 4.25 19.11 -16.87
C PRO A 36 3.75 18.87 -18.30
N SER A 37 4.20 17.80 -18.94
CA SER A 37 3.76 17.35 -20.25
C SER A 37 4.02 15.85 -20.45
N VAL A 38 3.22 15.20 -21.30
CA VAL A 38 3.36 13.77 -21.60
C VAL A 38 4.16 13.60 -22.89
N THR A 39 5.39 13.10 -22.79
CA THR A 39 6.26 12.78 -23.93
C THR A 39 6.74 11.33 -23.88
N LYS A 40 7.35 10.82 -24.94
CA LYS A 40 7.92 9.46 -24.97
C LYS A 40 9.01 9.29 -23.89
N GLU A 41 9.79 10.34 -23.67
CA GLU A 41 10.87 10.38 -22.67
C GLU A 41 10.30 10.32 -21.26
N THR A 42 9.23 11.09 -20.96
CA THR A 42 8.60 11.02 -19.64
C THR A 42 7.94 9.66 -19.40
N LEU A 43 7.34 9.05 -20.42
CA LEU A 43 6.76 7.71 -20.32
C LEU A 43 7.81 6.63 -20.05
N LYS A 44 9.01 6.73 -20.62
CA LYS A 44 10.13 5.84 -20.31
C LYS A 44 10.74 6.12 -18.94
N ARG A 45 10.78 7.40 -18.51
CA ARG A 45 11.39 7.79 -17.22
C ARG A 45 10.76 7.07 -16.02
N ILE A 46 9.46 6.75 -16.05
CA ILE A 46 8.79 6.04 -14.95
C ILE A 46 9.42 4.67 -14.65
N GLU A 47 10.07 4.04 -15.63
CA GLU A 47 10.76 2.75 -15.46
C GLU A 47 11.87 2.83 -14.41
N ARG A 48 12.48 4.01 -14.23
CA ARG A 48 13.48 4.26 -13.18
C ARG A 48 12.90 4.18 -11.77
N ALA A 49 11.60 4.41 -11.60
CA ALA A 49 10.90 4.20 -10.34
C ALA A 49 10.44 2.74 -10.15
N GLY A 50 10.78 1.81 -11.05
CA GLY A 50 10.27 0.45 -11.07
C GLY A 50 10.44 -0.31 -9.75
N ASN A 51 11.60 -0.21 -9.10
CA ASN A 51 11.83 -0.83 -7.79
C ASN A 51 10.99 -0.20 -6.69
N LEU A 52 10.89 1.14 -6.65
CA LEU A 52 10.07 1.85 -5.67
C LEU A 52 8.60 1.41 -5.79
N ILE A 53 8.07 1.38 -7.01
CA ILE A 53 6.71 0.92 -7.33
C ILE A 53 6.52 -0.53 -6.88
N ARG A 54 7.45 -1.41 -7.26
CA ARG A 54 7.40 -2.83 -6.94
C ARG A 54 7.38 -3.07 -5.44
N TYR A 55 8.26 -2.43 -4.68
CA TYR A 55 8.33 -2.60 -3.22
C TYR A 55 7.07 -2.10 -2.53
N ALA A 56 6.49 -0.97 -2.98
CA ALA A 56 5.23 -0.49 -2.45
C ALA A 56 4.09 -1.48 -2.72
N CYS A 57 3.98 -2.00 -3.94
CA CYS A 57 2.99 -3.02 -4.29
C CYS A 57 3.15 -4.31 -3.47
N ILE A 58 4.38 -4.78 -3.24
CA ILE A 58 4.64 -5.94 -2.39
C ILE A 58 4.15 -5.68 -0.97
N ILE A 59 4.43 -4.51 -0.38
CA ILE A 59 3.94 -4.17 0.97
C ILE A 59 2.41 -4.19 1.02
N VAL A 60 1.73 -3.59 0.04
CA VAL A 60 0.26 -3.61 -0.02
C VAL A 60 -0.28 -5.02 -0.16
N ARG A 61 0.35 -5.86 -1.00
CA ARG A 61 -0.01 -7.27 -1.17
C ARG A 61 0.14 -8.05 0.14
N LEU A 62 1.30 -7.97 0.79
CA LEU A 62 1.56 -8.75 2.00
C LEU A 62 0.64 -8.32 3.16
N THR A 63 0.37 -7.02 3.29
CA THR A 63 -0.58 -6.52 4.29
C THR A 63 -2.01 -6.94 3.98
N ASN A 64 -2.44 -6.86 2.71
CA ASN A 64 -3.72 -7.39 2.25
C ASN A 64 -3.88 -8.87 2.61
N ASP A 65 -2.96 -9.71 2.15
CA ASP A 65 -3.03 -11.15 2.37
C ASP A 65 -3.08 -11.50 3.87
N MET A 66 -2.36 -10.77 4.73
CA MET A 66 -2.42 -10.95 6.18
C MET A 66 -3.76 -10.53 6.80
N GLY A 67 -4.41 -9.50 6.26
CA GLY A 67 -5.68 -8.98 6.77
C GLY A 67 -6.93 -9.71 6.25
N THR A 68 -6.79 -10.44 5.14
CA THR A 68 -7.91 -11.10 4.45
C THR A 68 -7.83 -12.63 4.49
N SER A 69 -6.69 -13.21 4.91
CA SER A 69 -6.43 -14.65 4.80
C SER A 69 -7.53 -15.53 5.37
N SER A 70 -8.08 -15.20 6.54
CA SER A 70 -9.08 -16.03 7.20
C SER A 70 -10.40 -16.07 6.42
N ASP A 71 -10.91 -14.92 5.98
CA ASP A 71 -12.17 -14.84 5.24
C ASP A 71 -12.05 -15.47 3.83
N GLU A 72 -10.87 -15.45 3.25
CA GLU A 72 -10.62 -15.98 1.90
C GLU A 72 -10.42 -17.49 1.89
N LEU A 73 -9.77 -18.03 2.93
CA LEU A 73 -9.71 -19.47 3.16
C LEU A 73 -11.12 -20.06 3.34
N GLU A 74 -11.98 -19.42 4.11
CA GLU A 74 -13.36 -19.89 4.31
C GLU A 74 -14.18 -19.89 3.01
N ARG A 75 -13.88 -18.97 2.09
CA ARG A 75 -14.55 -18.85 0.79
C ARG A 75 -13.96 -19.77 -0.28
N GLY A 76 -12.86 -20.46 0.00
CA GLY A 76 -12.16 -21.32 -0.96
C GLY A 76 -11.44 -20.55 -2.06
N ASP A 77 -10.94 -19.35 -1.78
CA ASP A 77 -10.16 -18.55 -2.72
C ASP A 77 -8.76 -19.18 -2.96
N VAL A 78 -8.04 -18.67 -3.97
CA VAL A 78 -6.70 -19.13 -4.33
C VAL A 78 -5.72 -18.94 -3.16
N PRO A 79 -4.75 -19.86 -2.97
CA PRO A 79 -3.69 -19.70 -1.97
C PRO A 79 -2.96 -18.35 -2.10
N LYS A 80 -2.76 -17.68 -0.97
CA LYS A 80 -2.10 -16.37 -0.89
C LYS A 80 -0.71 -16.48 -0.29
N SER A 81 -0.11 -15.35 0.11
CA SER A 81 1.25 -15.31 0.65
C SER A 81 1.52 -16.33 1.77
N VAL A 82 0.60 -16.48 2.72
CA VAL A 82 0.75 -17.42 3.85
C VAL A 82 0.71 -18.86 3.35
N GLN A 83 -0.32 -19.23 2.59
CA GLN A 83 -0.51 -20.60 2.10
C GLN A 83 0.58 -21.01 1.10
N CYS A 84 0.99 -20.11 0.20
CA CYS A 84 2.07 -20.39 -0.75
C CYS A 84 3.39 -20.61 -0.02
N TYR A 85 3.67 -19.86 1.06
CA TYR A 85 4.88 -20.07 1.87
C TYR A 85 4.85 -21.40 2.63
N MET A 86 3.71 -21.74 3.25
CA MET A 86 3.52 -23.04 3.90
C MET A 86 3.68 -24.19 2.90
N HIS A 87 3.13 -24.04 1.69
CA HIS A 87 3.23 -25.05 0.64
C HIS A 87 4.67 -25.25 0.16
N GLU A 88 5.43 -24.17 -0.05
CA GLU A 88 6.82 -24.26 -0.53
C GLU A 88 7.77 -24.84 0.52
N THR A 89 7.55 -24.53 1.81
CA THR A 89 8.54 -24.79 2.87
C THR A 89 8.14 -25.88 3.86
N GLY A 90 6.86 -26.26 3.90
CA GLY A 90 6.29 -27.11 4.95
C GLY A 90 6.11 -26.41 6.30
N ALA A 91 6.30 -25.09 6.37
CA ALA A 91 6.15 -24.30 7.59
C ALA A 91 4.71 -24.32 8.13
N THR A 92 4.59 -24.14 9.43
CA THR A 92 3.30 -23.89 10.10
C THR A 92 2.73 -22.52 9.72
N GLU A 93 1.45 -22.30 9.99
CA GLU A 93 0.80 -21.01 9.71
C GLU A 93 1.44 -19.86 10.50
N ASP A 94 1.83 -20.10 11.75
CA ASP A 94 2.47 -19.09 12.60
C ASP A 94 3.87 -18.72 12.07
N GLU A 95 4.67 -19.70 11.66
CA GLU A 95 5.97 -19.47 11.01
C GLU A 95 5.80 -18.71 9.69
N ALA A 96 4.80 -19.07 8.88
CA ALA A 96 4.49 -18.36 7.64
C ALA A 96 4.09 -16.91 7.92
N LYS A 97 3.18 -16.66 8.87
CA LYS A 97 2.79 -15.29 9.26
C LYS A 97 3.98 -14.49 9.81
N ALA A 98 4.86 -15.11 10.58
CA ALA A 98 6.08 -14.46 11.08
C ALA A 98 7.02 -14.09 9.93
N TYR A 99 7.21 -15.00 8.96
CA TYR A 99 7.99 -14.75 7.75
C TYR A 99 7.41 -13.59 6.93
N ILE A 100 6.09 -13.56 6.70
CA ILE A 100 5.44 -12.49 5.93
C ILE A 100 5.58 -11.12 6.63
N LYS A 101 5.47 -11.07 7.96
CA LYS A 101 5.73 -9.85 8.74
C LYS A 101 7.18 -9.39 8.56
N GLN A 102 8.14 -10.30 8.67
CA GLN A 102 9.56 -9.99 8.48
C GLN A 102 9.85 -9.51 7.05
N LEU A 103 9.31 -10.18 6.04
CA LEU A 103 9.45 -9.80 4.64
C LEU A 103 8.85 -8.42 4.37
N THR A 104 7.73 -8.08 5.01
CA THR A 104 7.13 -6.74 4.94
C THR A 104 8.10 -5.69 5.49
N LEU A 105 8.73 -5.93 6.64
CA LEU A 105 9.74 -5.03 7.23
C LEU A 105 10.98 -4.88 6.34
N GLU A 106 11.51 -5.97 5.80
CA GLU A 106 12.65 -5.92 4.88
C GLU A 106 12.31 -5.19 3.57
N THR A 107 11.07 -5.34 3.07
CA THR A 107 10.60 -4.62 1.88
C THR A 107 10.47 -3.13 2.16
N TRP A 108 10.06 -2.72 3.36
CA TRP A 108 10.07 -1.32 3.79
C TRP A 108 11.47 -0.70 3.79
N LYS A 109 12.49 -1.44 4.26
CA LYS A 109 13.89 -0.99 4.21
C LYS A 109 14.34 -0.74 2.76
N LYS A 110 14.00 -1.66 1.85
CA LYS A 110 14.28 -1.51 0.42
C LYS A 110 13.55 -0.30 -0.19
N LEU A 111 12.26 -0.15 0.11
CA LEU A 111 11.46 0.99 -0.35
C LEU A 111 12.08 2.33 0.11
N ASN A 112 12.46 2.45 1.38
CA ASN A 112 13.07 3.66 1.92
C ASN A 112 14.42 3.98 1.27
N LYS A 113 15.23 2.94 0.97
CA LYS A 113 16.49 3.12 0.25
C LYS A 113 16.26 3.60 -1.18
N GLU A 114 15.36 2.96 -1.93
CA GLU A 114 15.02 3.39 -3.29
C GLU A 114 14.49 4.81 -3.34
N ARG A 115 13.66 5.20 -2.37
CA ARG A 115 13.16 6.58 -2.25
C ARG A 115 14.32 7.58 -2.20
N GLN A 116 15.34 7.32 -1.39
CA GLN A 116 16.50 8.21 -1.29
C GLN A 116 17.28 8.29 -2.60
N THR A 117 17.36 7.19 -3.35
CA THR A 117 18.07 7.14 -4.64
C THR A 117 17.40 7.99 -5.71
N ILE A 118 16.06 8.04 -5.75
CA ILE A 118 15.31 8.65 -6.86
C ILE A 118 14.58 9.95 -6.48
N ASP A 119 14.75 10.45 -5.26
CA ASP A 119 14.00 11.61 -4.72
C ASP A 119 14.13 12.87 -5.59
N SER A 120 15.28 13.07 -6.23
CA SER A 120 15.55 14.20 -7.12
C SER A 120 15.10 13.99 -8.56
N GLU A 121 14.76 12.77 -8.97
CA GLU A 121 14.38 12.43 -10.36
C GLU A 121 12.88 12.61 -10.63
N PHE A 122 12.07 12.62 -9.58
CA PHE A 122 10.62 12.65 -9.64
C PHE A 122 10.06 13.76 -8.76
N SER A 123 8.80 14.13 -9.00
CA SER A 123 8.11 15.08 -8.15
C SER A 123 7.87 14.48 -6.76
N HIS A 124 7.91 15.32 -5.72
CA HIS A 124 7.62 14.89 -4.35
C HIS A 124 6.21 14.30 -4.25
N GLU A 125 5.25 14.86 -5.01
CA GLU A 125 3.87 14.38 -5.15
C GLU A 125 3.83 12.89 -5.54
N PHE A 126 4.61 12.51 -6.54
CA PHE A 126 4.64 11.15 -7.07
C PHE A 126 5.26 10.18 -6.08
N ILE A 127 6.41 10.55 -5.50
CA ILE A 127 7.11 9.74 -4.50
C ILE A 127 6.24 9.53 -3.26
N ASP A 128 5.66 10.61 -2.72
CA ASP A 128 4.82 10.53 -1.53
C ASP A 128 3.55 9.71 -1.78
N CYS A 129 2.97 9.77 -2.98
CA CYS A 129 1.86 8.89 -3.35
C CYS A 129 2.22 7.41 -3.22
N ILE A 130 3.37 6.99 -3.77
CA ILE A 130 3.83 5.60 -3.70
C ILE A 130 4.05 5.17 -2.24
N MET A 131 4.71 6.02 -1.44
CA MET A 131 4.94 5.75 -0.02
C MET A 131 3.62 5.66 0.77
N ASN A 132 2.66 6.51 0.45
CA ASN A 132 1.36 6.53 1.09
C ASN A 132 0.49 5.33 0.70
N LEU A 133 0.63 4.80 -0.51
CA LEU A 133 -0.04 3.55 -0.90
C LEU A 133 0.46 2.38 -0.06
N ALA A 134 1.77 2.29 0.19
CA ALA A 134 2.32 1.28 1.10
C ALA A 134 1.80 1.42 2.55
N ARG A 135 1.68 2.66 3.05
CA ARG A 135 1.07 2.94 4.38
C ARG A 135 -0.42 2.61 4.43
N MET A 136 -1.12 2.87 3.32
CA MET A 136 -2.54 2.57 3.17
C MET A 136 -2.78 1.07 3.28
N GLY A 137 -1.91 0.22 2.71
CA GLY A 137 -1.99 -1.24 2.89
C GLY A 137 -2.09 -1.63 4.38
N HIS A 138 -1.17 -1.13 5.21
CA HIS A 138 -1.25 -1.33 6.67
C HIS A 138 -2.55 -0.81 7.25
N PHE A 139 -2.90 0.45 6.97
CA PHE A 139 -4.13 1.05 7.50
C PHE A 139 -5.38 0.22 7.18
N MET A 140 -5.47 -0.28 5.96
CA MET A 140 -6.64 -1.02 5.48
C MET A 140 -6.71 -2.44 6.02
N TYR A 141 -5.57 -3.07 6.36
CA TYR A 141 -5.53 -4.52 6.57
C TYR A 141 -4.95 -4.98 7.93
N THR A 142 -4.34 -4.11 8.74
CA THR A 142 -3.79 -4.50 10.07
C THR A 142 -4.85 -5.08 11.01
N ASP A 143 -6.09 -4.59 10.93
CA ASP A 143 -7.20 -5.01 11.81
C ASP A 143 -8.30 -5.78 11.06
N GLY A 144 -7.95 -6.37 9.91
CA GLY A 144 -8.88 -7.10 9.03
C GLY A 144 -9.22 -6.36 7.74
N ASP A 145 -10.13 -6.93 6.93
CA ASP A 145 -10.45 -6.45 5.58
C ASP A 145 -11.32 -5.19 5.54
N LYS A 146 -10.77 -4.01 5.81
CA LYS A 146 -11.53 -2.74 5.71
C LYS A 146 -11.96 -2.41 4.27
N HIS A 147 -11.39 -3.08 3.26
CA HIS A 147 -11.74 -2.86 1.85
C HIS A 147 -13.00 -3.65 1.47
N GLY A 148 -13.03 -4.96 1.76
CA GLY A 148 -14.19 -5.81 1.52
C GLY A 148 -15.29 -5.66 2.57
N LYS A 149 -14.97 -5.10 3.76
CA LYS A 149 -15.92 -4.84 4.86
C LYS A 149 -15.90 -3.35 5.26
N PRO A 150 -16.56 -2.46 4.50
CA PRO A 150 -16.52 -1.01 4.75
C PRO A 150 -16.99 -0.57 6.13
N ASP A 151 -17.79 -1.38 6.84
CA ASP A 151 -18.21 -1.08 8.23
C ASP A 151 -17.03 -1.10 9.22
N MET A 152 -15.94 -1.80 8.88
CA MET A 152 -14.69 -1.77 9.63
C MET A 152 -13.88 -0.49 9.38
N PHE A 153 -14.18 0.22 8.29
CA PHE A 153 -13.55 1.50 7.99
C PHE A 153 -14.13 2.59 8.89
N LYS A 154 -13.29 3.10 9.77
CA LYS A 154 -13.65 4.17 10.71
C LYS A 154 -13.02 5.48 10.24
N PRO A 155 -13.79 6.44 9.69
CA PRO A 155 -13.24 7.66 9.10
C PRO A 155 -12.42 8.52 10.07
N TYR A 156 -12.66 8.41 11.38
CA TYR A 156 -11.87 9.10 12.38
C TYR A 156 -10.45 8.51 12.54
N GLU A 157 -10.19 7.29 12.09
CA GLU A 157 -8.85 6.70 12.09
C GLU A 157 -7.93 7.38 11.06
N LEU A 158 -8.51 7.96 9.99
CA LEU A 158 -7.79 8.87 9.10
C LEU A 158 -7.25 10.10 9.85
N GLU A 159 -7.96 10.61 10.86
CA GLU A 159 -7.50 11.72 11.70
C GLU A 159 -6.26 11.33 12.54
N ARG A 160 -6.10 10.04 12.87
CA ARG A 160 -4.92 9.54 13.63
C ARG A 160 -3.69 9.34 12.76
N LEU A 161 -3.88 9.04 11.46
CA LEU A 161 -2.79 8.83 10.50
C LEU A 161 -2.25 10.12 9.86
N SER A 162 -3.01 11.21 9.96
CA SER A 162 -2.66 12.47 9.32
C SER A 162 -2.47 13.56 10.38
N GLY A 163 -1.24 14.01 10.56
CA GLY A 163 -0.98 15.25 11.29
C GLY A 163 -1.53 16.50 10.57
N ASN A 164 -2.15 16.36 9.40
CA ASN A 164 -2.31 17.45 8.45
C ASN A 164 -3.74 17.99 8.36
N HIS A 165 -3.85 19.31 8.15
CA HIS A 165 -5.10 20.09 8.03
C HIS A 165 -6.05 19.54 6.95
N VAL A 166 -5.47 18.96 5.88
CA VAL A 166 -6.21 18.37 4.75
C VAL A 166 -7.09 17.20 5.18
N ALA A 167 -6.60 16.31 6.03
CA ALA A 167 -7.40 15.17 6.47
C ALA A 167 -8.46 15.56 7.50
N LYS A 168 -8.20 16.57 8.33
CA LYS A 168 -9.26 17.20 9.14
C LYS A 168 -10.35 17.80 8.25
N LYS A 169 -9.98 18.40 7.10
CA LYS A 169 -10.92 18.92 6.10
C LYS A 169 -11.69 17.79 5.41
N THR A 170 -11.06 16.68 5.05
CA THR A 170 -11.69 15.47 4.49
C THR A 170 -12.69 14.85 5.44
N VAL A 171 -12.31 14.69 6.71
CA VAL A 171 -13.19 14.12 7.74
C VAL A 171 -14.36 15.05 8.03
N ARG A 172 -14.14 16.37 8.02
CA ARG A 172 -15.22 17.37 8.11
C ARG A 172 -16.17 17.28 6.90
N LEU A 173 -15.67 17.08 5.68
CA LEU A 173 -16.49 16.89 4.47
C LEU A 173 -17.27 15.57 4.50
N LEU A 174 -16.66 14.49 4.99
CA LEU A 174 -17.30 13.19 5.20
C LEU A 174 -18.44 13.28 6.24
N ARG A 175 -18.25 14.06 7.32
CA ARG A 175 -19.25 14.26 8.39
C ARG A 175 -20.47 15.08 7.95
N HIS A 176 -20.32 15.99 6.97
CA HIS A 176 -21.39 16.91 6.53
C HIS A 176 -22.25 16.41 5.36
N GLY A 177 -22.08 15.17 4.90
CA GLY A 177 -23.14 14.51 4.12
C GLY A 177 -23.22 14.83 2.62
N GLN A 178 -22.14 15.23 1.96
CA GLN A 178 -22.07 15.17 0.48
C GLN A 178 -21.77 13.73 0.00
N LYS A 179 -22.64 12.78 0.37
CA LYS A 179 -22.50 11.35 0.01
C LYS A 179 -22.60 11.09 -1.51
N ARG A 180 -23.16 12.01 -2.31
CA ARG A 180 -23.34 11.83 -3.76
C ARG A 180 -22.11 12.13 -4.61
N ASP A 181 -21.14 12.89 -4.09
CA ASP A 181 -19.88 13.16 -4.78
C ASP A 181 -18.69 12.40 -4.16
N LEU A 182 -18.95 11.52 -3.20
CA LEU A 182 -17.88 10.85 -2.45
C LEU A 182 -17.08 9.85 -3.30
N TYR A 183 -17.72 9.20 -4.27
CA TYR A 183 -17.03 8.40 -5.29
C TYR A 183 -16.10 9.24 -6.20
N LYS A 184 -16.33 10.56 -6.29
CA LYS A 184 -15.47 11.52 -7.03
C LYS A 184 -14.40 12.15 -6.13
N MET A 185 -14.69 12.36 -4.84
CA MET A 185 -13.78 13.00 -3.87
C MET A 185 -12.67 12.08 -3.35
N THR A 186 -12.91 10.77 -3.20
CA THR A 186 -11.83 9.81 -2.87
C THR A 186 -10.76 9.77 -3.97
N ARG A 187 -11.11 10.18 -5.20
CA ARG A 187 -10.20 10.37 -6.33
C ARG A 187 -9.34 11.65 -6.23
N LEU A 188 -9.84 12.68 -5.55
CA LEU A 188 -9.14 13.97 -5.36
C LEU A 188 -8.27 14.00 -4.09
N GLN A 189 -8.60 13.20 -3.08
CA GLN A 189 -7.75 13.07 -1.89
C GLN A 189 -6.39 12.40 -2.19
N MET A 190 -6.33 11.64 -3.28
CA MET A 190 -5.09 11.09 -3.86
C MET A 190 -4.31 12.11 -4.70
N MET A 191 -4.74 13.39 -4.77
CA MET A 191 -4.12 14.45 -5.58
C MET A 191 -3.55 15.63 -4.77
N VAL A 192 -3.62 15.67 -3.43
CA VAL A 192 -3.11 16.83 -2.67
C VAL A 192 -1.94 16.42 -1.77
N ASN A 193 -0.77 16.56 -2.36
CA ASN A 193 0.53 16.69 -1.70
C ASN A 193 0.53 17.91 -0.77
N ASP A 194 1.21 17.82 0.38
CA ASP A 194 1.87 18.98 0.97
C ASP A 194 2.84 18.60 2.12
N SER A 195 4.10 18.40 1.75
CA SER A 195 5.29 19.19 2.12
C SER A 195 5.49 19.81 3.53
N HIS A 196 4.64 19.62 4.55
CA HIS A 196 4.75 20.39 5.81
C HIS A 196 4.86 19.62 7.15
N LEU A 197 5.14 18.31 7.16
CA LEU A 197 5.37 17.64 8.45
C LEU A 197 6.70 18.05 9.08
N SER A 198 6.62 18.63 10.28
CA SER A 198 7.78 18.90 11.14
C SER A 198 8.44 17.58 11.58
N ILE A 199 9.73 17.64 11.94
CA ILE A 199 10.50 16.47 12.40
C ILE A 199 9.78 15.73 13.54
N ARG A 200 9.06 16.46 14.40
CA ARG A 200 8.29 15.93 15.54
C ARG A 200 7.08 15.09 15.11
N GLU A 201 6.43 15.48 14.03
CA GLU A 201 5.27 14.74 13.49
C GLU A 201 5.72 13.48 12.76
N LYS A 202 6.87 13.52 12.09
CA LYS A 202 7.53 12.32 11.51
C LYS A 202 7.92 11.32 12.61
N HIS A 203 8.46 11.80 13.73
CA HIS A 203 8.83 10.94 14.88
C HIS A 203 7.63 10.28 15.57
N THR A 204 6.50 11.00 15.64
CA THR A 204 5.25 10.48 16.22
C THR A 204 4.63 9.38 15.34
N PHE A 205 4.77 9.50 14.01
CA PHE A 205 4.32 8.50 13.05
C PHE A 205 5.12 7.19 13.16
N VAL A 206 6.46 7.28 13.27
CA VAL A 206 7.36 6.12 13.47
C VAL A 206 7.07 5.41 14.81
N SER A 207 6.90 6.17 15.89
CA SER A 207 6.66 5.64 17.23
C SER A 207 5.31 4.92 17.38
N LYS A 208 4.26 5.33 16.66
CA LYS A 208 2.91 4.73 16.80
C LYS A 208 2.66 3.51 15.92
N MET A 209 3.48 3.27 14.89
CA MET A 209 3.35 2.11 14.00
C MET A 209 4.21 0.91 14.41
N ASN A 210 4.89 0.93 15.57
CA ASN A 210 5.89 -0.09 15.95
C ASN A 210 6.94 -0.35 14.86
N LEU A 211 7.19 0.64 13.99
CA LEU A 211 8.34 0.63 13.11
C LEU A 211 9.51 1.08 13.96
N VAL A 212 10.30 0.11 14.42
CA VAL A 212 11.54 0.36 15.15
C VAL A 212 12.36 1.38 14.37
N THR A 213 12.72 2.46 15.05
CA THR A 213 13.64 3.50 14.60
C THR A 213 14.88 2.87 13.98
N LEU A 214 15.08 3.10 12.68
CA LEU A 214 16.35 2.98 11.97
C LEU A 214 16.46 4.17 11.01
#